data_AF-A0A0M8K6U2-F1
#
_entry.id   AF-A0A0M8K6U2-F1
#
_cell.length_a   1.000
_cell.length_b   1.000
_cell.length_c   1.000
_cell.angle_alpha   90.00
_cell.angle_beta   90.00
_cell.angle_gamma   90.00
#
_symmetry.space_group_name_H-M   'P 1'
#
loop_
_entity.id
_entity.type
_entity.pdbx_description
1 polymer ?
#
loop_
_entity_poly.entity_id
_entity_poly.type
_entity_poly.pdbx_seq_one_letter_code
_entity_poly.pdbx_strand_id
1 'polypeptide(L)'
;MSPYLRDDERFRLRRRDAIEWLLGNEALRRRLTDEEARPLLAWAEQTIDAVVRRTLRLPDEEATPRIEATLDAVGALLRAVNRLLDPEDDAADATARLADAAARLGLPPPPPLPAEREALLETITAWLETHTDGTGAEHP
;
A
#
# COMPACT_ATOMS: atom_id res chain seq x y z
N MET A 1 -20.66 15.42 -26.27
CA MET A 1 -20.08 14.71 -25.11
C MET A 1 -18.72 14.21 -25.55
N SER A 2 -17.63 14.82 -25.07
CA SER A 2 -16.28 14.42 -25.48
C SER A 2 -15.88 13.17 -24.69
N PRO A 3 -15.68 11.99 -25.32
CA PRO A 3 -15.43 10.74 -24.60
C PRO A 3 -13.98 10.57 -24.12
N TYR A 4 -13.16 11.63 -24.19
CA TYR A 4 -11.75 11.59 -23.86
C TYR A 4 -11.42 12.69 -22.85
N LEU A 5 -11.63 12.40 -21.55
CA LEU A 5 -10.79 13.01 -20.53
C LEU A 5 -9.34 12.72 -20.92
N ARG A 6 -8.50 13.76 -20.96
CA ARG A 6 -7.07 13.59 -21.23
C ARG A 6 -6.49 12.63 -20.20
N ASP A 7 -5.47 11.86 -20.57
CA ASP A 7 -4.81 10.91 -19.67
C ASP A 7 -4.42 11.57 -18.33
N ASP A 8 -3.98 12.83 -18.35
CA ASP A 8 -3.67 13.61 -17.14
C ASP A 8 -4.86 13.83 -16.20
N GLU A 9 -6.07 13.95 -16.75
CA GLU A 9 -7.29 14.17 -15.99
C GLU A 9 -7.83 12.86 -15.41
N ARG A 10 -7.78 11.76 -16.20
CA ARG A 10 -8.10 10.42 -15.70
C ARG A 10 -7.16 9.98 -14.59
N PHE A 11 -5.85 10.22 -14.76
CA PHE A 11 -4.84 9.95 -13.74
C PHE A 11 -5.18 10.71 -12.45
N ARG A 12 -5.43 12.02 -12.55
CA ARG A 12 -5.75 12.87 -11.39
C ARG A 12 -7.01 12.42 -10.66
N LEU A 13 -8.08 12.05 -11.37
CA LEU A 13 -9.32 11.58 -10.75
C LEU A 13 -9.12 10.27 -10.00
N ARG A 14 -8.58 9.25 -10.69
CA ARG A 14 -8.34 7.92 -10.08
C ARG A 14 -7.37 8.00 -8.90
N ARG A 15 -6.30 8.80 -9.02
CA ARG A 15 -5.36 9.05 -7.92
C ARG A 15 -6.06 9.71 -6.74
N ARG A 16 -6.83 10.78 -6.96
CA ARG A 16 -7.51 11.48 -5.88
C ARG A 16 -8.41 10.53 -5.10
N ASP A 17 -9.27 9.79 -5.78
CA ASP A 17 -10.26 8.92 -5.13
C ASP A 17 -9.55 7.79 -4.33
N ALA A 18 -8.46 7.24 -4.86
CA ALA A 18 -7.63 6.24 -4.19
C ALA A 18 -6.92 6.79 -2.93
N ILE A 19 -6.40 8.02 -3.00
CA ILE A 19 -5.75 8.70 -1.87
C ILE A 19 -6.77 9.10 -0.80
N GLU A 20 -7.95 9.58 -1.20
CA GLU A 20 -9.04 9.88 -0.27
C GLU A 20 -9.47 8.64 0.51
N TRP A 21 -9.56 7.48 -0.15
CA TRP A 21 -9.82 6.21 0.53
C TRP A 21 -8.74 5.87 1.57
N LEU A 22 -7.46 6.03 1.20
CA LEU A 22 -6.33 5.74 2.09
C LEU A 22 -6.35 6.65 3.32
N LEU A 23 -6.53 7.96 3.11
CA LEU A 23 -6.53 8.95 4.18
C LEU A 23 -7.80 8.88 5.03
N GLY A 24 -8.95 8.54 4.46
CA GLY A 24 -10.22 8.38 5.17
C GLY A 24 -10.24 7.19 6.14
N ASN A 25 -9.30 6.26 6.01
CA ASN A 25 -9.23 5.06 6.83
C ASN A 25 -8.37 5.28 8.09
N GLU A 26 -8.98 5.83 9.14
CA GLU A 26 -8.33 6.13 10.42
C GLU A 26 -7.69 4.89 11.07
N ALA A 27 -8.21 3.69 10.80
CA ALA A 27 -7.65 2.44 11.29
C ALA A 27 -6.21 2.17 10.81
N LEU A 28 -5.78 2.83 9.73
CA LEU A 28 -4.42 2.73 9.19
C LEU A 28 -3.39 3.57 9.97
N ARG A 29 -3.83 4.49 10.83
CA ARG A 29 -2.97 5.42 11.58
C ARG A 29 -3.10 5.30 13.09
N ARG A 30 -4.04 4.49 13.58
CA ARG A 30 -4.45 4.46 15.00
C ARG A 30 -3.31 4.25 16.01
N ARG A 31 -2.24 3.54 15.64
CA ARG A 31 -1.11 3.22 16.53
C ARG A 31 0.20 3.91 16.17
N LEU A 32 0.21 4.71 15.10
CA LEU A 32 1.38 5.40 14.58
C LEU A 32 1.35 6.87 14.99
N THR A 33 2.49 7.44 15.32
CA THR A 33 2.64 8.90 15.33
C THR A 33 2.62 9.42 13.89
N ASP A 34 2.40 10.73 13.70
CA ASP A 34 2.48 11.33 12.37
C ASP A 34 3.84 11.11 11.70
N GLU A 35 4.92 11.10 12.49
CA GLU A 35 6.29 10.85 12.00
C GLU A 35 6.47 9.41 11.56
N GLU A 36 5.97 8.43 12.32
CA GLU A 36 6.01 7.00 11.99
C GLU A 36 5.10 6.66 10.80
N ALA A 37 3.94 7.31 10.69
CA ALA A 37 2.98 7.08 9.60
C ALA A 37 3.46 7.64 8.26
N ARG A 38 4.23 8.73 8.28
CA ARG A 38 4.66 9.44 7.07
C ARG A 38 5.36 8.55 6.03
N PRO A 39 6.41 7.76 6.37
CA PRO A 39 7.07 6.91 5.38
C PRO A 39 6.14 5.81 4.83
N LEU A 40 5.31 5.21 5.68
CA LEU A 40 4.34 4.18 5.27
C LEU A 40 3.28 4.73 4.32
N LEU A 41 2.78 5.94 4.59
CA LEU A 41 1.85 6.63 3.69
C LEU A 41 2.54 7.01 2.39
N ALA A 42 3.76 7.56 2.44
CA ALA A 42 4.51 7.90 1.22
C ALA A 42 4.74 6.68 0.32
N TRP A 43 5.02 5.51 0.90
CA TRP A 43 5.10 4.25 0.16
C TRP A 43 3.74 3.84 -0.44
N ALA A 44 2.66 3.93 0.33
CA ALA A 44 1.31 3.61 -0.14
C ALA A 44 0.87 4.50 -1.30
N GLU A 45 1.15 5.81 -1.22
CA GLU A 45 0.87 6.77 -2.30
C GLU A 45 1.64 6.42 -3.58
N GLN A 46 2.92 6.08 -3.46
CA GLN A 46 3.74 5.68 -4.61
C GLN A 46 3.23 4.38 -5.26
N THR A 47 2.81 3.41 -4.45
CA THR A 47 2.21 2.15 -4.91
C THR A 47 0.90 2.41 -5.66
N ILE A 48 0.04 3.28 -5.12
CA ILE A 48 -1.20 3.73 -5.77
C ILE A 48 -0.89 4.44 -7.09
N ASP A 49 0.07 5.36 -7.11
CA ASP A 49 0.47 6.09 -8.30
C ASP A 49 0.96 5.13 -9.40
N ALA A 50 1.73 4.10 -9.03
CA ALA A 50 2.20 3.08 -9.97
C ALA A 50 1.04 2.31 -10.62
N VAL A 51 0.06 1.83 -9.84
CA VAL A 51 -1.10 1.09 -10.41
C VAL A 51 -2.00 1.99 -11.24
N VAL A 52 -2.23 3.24 -10.83
CA VAL A 52 -3.03 4.20 -11.61
C VAL A 52 -2.34 4.51 -12.94
N ARG A 53 -1.01 4.66 -12.97
CA ARG A 53 -0.26 4.84 -14.23
C ARG A 53 -0.36 3.61 -15.14
N ARG A 54 -0.22 2.40 -14.60
CA ARG A 54 -0.32 1.16 -15.40
C ARG A 54 -1.70 0.93 -15.99
N THR A 55 -2.74 1.34 -15.28
CA THR A 55 -4.13 1.16 -15.69
C THR A 55 -4.67 2.32 -16.51
N LEU A 56 -3.88 3.36 -16.78
CA LEU A 56 -4.35 4.61 -17.38
C LEU A 56 -4.99 4.44 -18.75
N ARG A 57 -4.44 3.51 -19.55
CA ARG A 57 -4.93 3.18 -20.90
C ARG A 57 -6.00 2.10 -20.94
N LEU A 58 -6.34 1.52 -19.78
CA LEU A 58 -7.39 0.51 -19.68
C LEU A 58 -8.77 1.18 -19.58
N PRO A 59 -9.82 0.54 -20.14
CA PRO A 59 -11.21 0.90 -19.84
C PRO A 59 -11.48 0.87 -18.33
N ASP A 60 -12.41 1.68 -17.84
CA ASP A 60 -12.73 1.76 -16.41
C ASP A 60 -13.14 0.40 -15.82
N GLU A 61 -13.89 -0.40 -16.59
CA GLU A 61 -14.33 -1.76 -16.21
C GLU A 61 -13.15 -2.71 -15.89
N GLU A 62 -11.98 -2.49 -16.50
CA GLU A 62 -10.76 -3.27 -16.26
C GLU A 62 -9.81 -2.57 -15.26
N ALA A 63 -9.76 -1.24 -15.28
CA ALA A 63 -8.88 -0.46 -14.43
C ALA A 63 -9.32 -0.46 -12.97
N THR A 64 -10.61 -0.23 -12.71
CA THR A 64 -11.19 -0.14 -11.38
C THR A 64 -10.88 -1.36 -10.52
N PRO A 65 -11.18 -2.61 -10.92
CA PRO A 65 -10.91 -3.78 -10.07
C PRO A 65 -9.42 -3.96 -9.74
N ARG A 66 -8.51 -3.53 -10.63
CA ARG A 66 -7.05 -3.60 -10.37
C ARG A 66 -6.60 -2.56 -9.35
N ILE A 67 -7.15 -1.35 -9.43
CA ILE A 67 -6.87 -0.27 -8.46
C ILE A 67 -7.45 -0.67 -7.09
N GLU A 68 -8.71 -1.12 -7.05
CA GLU A 68 -9.36 -1.57 -5.82
C GLU A 68 -8.61 -2.73 -5.15
N ALA A 69 -8.20 -3.75 -5.93
CA ALA A 69 -7.40 -4.86 -5.39
C ALA A 69 -6.07 -4.38 -4.78
N THR A 70 -5.44 -3.37 -5.40
CA THR A 70 -4.21 -2.77 -4.89
C THR A 70 -4.47 -1.99 -3.60
N LEU A 71 -5.55 -1.20 -3.54
CA LEU A 71 -5.95 -0.46 -2.35
C LEU A 71 -6.27 -1.39 -1.18
N ASP A 72 -7.00 -2.47 -1.43
CA ASP A 72 -7.31 -3.49 -0.42
C ASP A 72 -6.04 -4.14 0.14
N ALA A 73 -5.07 -4.47 -0.73
CA ALA A 73 -3.81 -5.06 -0.31
C ALA A 73 -2.92 -4.08 0.46
N VAL A 74 -2.81 -2.82 0.02
CA VAL A 74 -2.14 -1.74 0.75
C VAL A 74 -2.78 -1.53 2.13
N GLY A 75 -4.12 -1.48 2.19
CA GLY A 75 -4.85 -1.35 3.44
C GLY A 75 -4.66 -2.54 4.36
N ALA A 76 -4.61 -3.77 3.83
CA ALA A 76 -4.31 -4.97 4.61
C ALA A 76 -2.89 -4.94 5.18
N LEU A 77 -1.91 -4.49 4.39
CA LEU A 77 -0.52 -4.36 4.80
C LEU A 77 -0.40 -3.36 5.96
N LEU A 78 -0.93 -2.15 5.81
CA LEU A 78 -0.89 -1.13 6.85
C LEU A 78 -1.64 -1.54 8.13
N ARG A 79 -2.74 -2.29 8.01
CA ARG A 79 -3.41 -2.88 9.18
C ARG A 79 -2.54 -3.93 9.88
N ALA A 80 -1.84 -4.78 9.13
CA ALA A 80 -0.91 -5.76 9.70
C ALA A 80 0.25 -5.07 10.44
N VAL A 81 0.79 -3.98 9.87
CA VAL A 81 1.80 -3.14 10.56
C VAL A 81 1.23 -2.58 11.87
N ASN A 82 0.02 -2.01 11.86
CA ASN A 82 -0.59 -1.50 13.10
C ASN A 82 -0.77 -2.58 14.18
N ARG A 83 -1.10 -3.82 13.78
CA ARG A 83 -1.21 -4.96 14.72
C ARG A 83 0.14 -5.35 15.30
N LEU A 84 1.21 -5.33 14.49
CA LEU A 84 2.57 -5.60 14.97
C LEU A 84 3.05 -4.58 16.02
N LEU A 85 2.48 -3.36 16.01
CA LEU A 85 2.77 -2.33 17.01
C LEU A 85 1.90 -2.44 18.27
N ASP A 86 0.90 -3.34 18.27
CA ASP A 86 0.03 -3.57 19.41
C ASP A 86 0.61 -4.72 20.26
N PRO A 87 1.11 -4.45 21.48
CA PRO A 87 1.72 -5.49 22.31
C PRO A 87 0.72 -6.54 22.80
N GLU A 88 -0.59 -6.28 22.66
CA GLU A 88 -1.66 -7.23 23.03
C GLU A 88 -2.05 -8.17 21.87
N ASP A 89 -1.64 -7.88 20.63
CA ASP A 89 -1.95 -8.71 19.47
C ASP A 89 -0.96 -9.88 19.32
N ASP A 90 -1.41 -10.93 18.63
CA ASP A 90 -0.56 -12.07 18.27
C ASP A 90 0.41 -11.68 17.14
N ALA A 91 1.68 -11.46 17.50
CA ALA A 91 2.74 -11.07 16.57
C ALA A 91 2.95 -12.09 15.42
N ALA A 92 2.74 -13.39 15.67
CA ALA A 92 2.89 -14.41 14.63
C ALA A 92 1.78 -14.30 13.59
N ASP A 93 0.54 -14.11 14.04
CA ASP A 93 -0.63 -13.89 13.18
C ASP A 93 -0.53 -12.54 12.44
N ALA A 94 -0.04 -11.49 13.09
CA ALA A 94 0.21 -10.20 12.43
C ALA A 94 1.30 -10.29 11.35
N THR A 95 2.39 -11.02 11.62
CA THR A 95 3.45 -11.28 10.63
C THR A 95 2.94 -12.08 9.43
N ALA A 96 2.11 -13.11 9.68
CA ALA A 96 1.51 -13.90 8.61
C ALA A 96 0.60 -13.05 7.71
N ARG A 97 -0.19 -12.15 8.29
CA ARG A 97 -1.01 -11.19 7.53
C ARG A 97 -0.18 -10.18 6.75
N LEU A 98 0.93 -9.72 7.33
CA LEU A 98 1.86 -8.84 6.62
C LEU A 98 2.40 -9.54 5.37
N ALA A 99 2.84 -10.80 5.49
CA ALA A 99 3.34 -11.59 4.38
C ALA A 99 2.26 -11.87 3.30
N ASP A 100 1.03 -12.19 3.70
CA ASP A 100 -0.09 -12.39 2.76
C ASP A 100 -0.44 -11.09 2.00
N ALA A 101 -0.49 -9.95 2.69
CA ALA A 101 -0.72 -8.65 2.05
C ALA A 101 0.43 -8.27 1.10
N ALA A 102 1.68 -8.55 1.50
CA ALA A 102 2.87 -8.35 0.66
C ALA A 102 2.79 -9.17 -0.63
N ALA A 103 2.42 -10.45 -0.53
CA ALA A 103 2.32 -11.33 -1.68
C ALA A 103 1.26 -10.87 -2.70
N ARG A 104 0.13 -10.30 -2.23
CA ARG A 104 -0.91 -9.72 -3.11
C ARG A 104 -0.42 -8.51 -3.90
N LEU A 105 0.59 -7.81 -3.38
CA LEU A 105 1.24 -6.68 -4.04
C LEU A 105 2.44 -7.12 -4.90
N GLY A 106 2.75 -8.42 -4.95
CA GLY A 106 3.93 -8.94 -5.64
C GLY A 106 5.25 -8.64 -4.92
N LEU A 107 5.20 -8.29 -3.63
CA LEU A 107 6.38 -8.06 -2.81
C LEU A 107 6.94 -9.41 -2.30
N PRO A 108 8.25 -9.54 -2.09
CA PRO A 108 8.79 -10.70 -1.39
C PRO A 108 8.29 -10.74 0.06
N PRO A 109 8.38 -11.90 0.74
CA PRO A 109 8.04 -11.98 2.16
C PRO A 109 8.88 -10.97 2.98
N PRO A 110 8.31 -10.40 4.06
CA PRO A 110 9.04 -9.49 4.92
C PRO A 110 10.25 -10.20 5.57
N PRO A 111 11.32 -9.46 5.88
CA PRO A 111 12.44 -10.01 6.65
C PRO A 111 11.99 -10.39 8.07
N PRO A 112 12.82 -11.13 8.83
CA PRO A 112 12.60 -11.35 10.25
C PRO A 112 12.42 -10.02 10.97
N LEU A 113 11.31 -9.88 11.71
CA LEU A 113 10.94 -8.64 12.36
C LEU A 113 11.48 -8.62 13.80
N PRO A 114 12.14 -7.53 14.23
CA PRO A 114 12.57 -7.35 15.62
C PRO A 114 11.35 -7.13 16.52
N ALA A 115 11.51 -7.37 17.82
CA ALA A 115 10.43 -7.18 18.80
C ALA A 115 10.29 -5.71 19.22
N GLU A 116 11.39 -4.95 19.16
CA GLU A 116 11.43 -3.54 19.52
C GLU A 116 10.69 -2.69 18.47
N ARG A 117 9.69 -1.92 18.92
CA ARG A 117 8.83 -1.07 18.07
C ARG A 117 9.60 -0.25 17.04
N GLU A 118 10.62 0.48 17.49
CA GLU A 118 11.40 1.39 16.63
C GLU A 118 12.13 0.62 15.54
N ALA A 119 12.86 -0.44 15.92
CA ALA A 119 13.56 -1.31 14.97
C ALA A 119 12.58 -2.03 14.02
N LEU A 120 11.37 -2.36 14.49
CA LEU A 120 10.33 -3.00 13.68
C LEU A 120 9.85 -2.06 12.58
N LEU A 121 9.55 -0.81 12.93
CA LEU A 121 9.14 0.21 11.96
C LEU A 121 10.25 0.54 10.98
N GLU A 122 11.49 0.67 11.44
CA GLU A 122 12.64 0.89 10.57
C GLU A 122 12.81 -0.28 9.58
N THR A 123 12.74 -1.51 10.07
CA THR A 123 12.87 -2.73 9.24
C THR A 123 11.77 -2.80 8.18
N ILE A 124 10.52 -2.57 8.57
CA ILE A 124 9.38 -2.60 7.64
C ILE A 124 9.50 -1.48 6.62
N THR A 125 9.85 -0.26 7.05
CA THR A 125 9.98 0.89 6.15
C THR A 125 11.08 0.67 5.13
N ALA A 126 12.27 0.26 5.56
CA ALA A 126 13.39 -0.04 4.66
C ALA A 126 13.04 -1.18 3.68
N TRP A 127 12.35 -2.22 4.16
CA TRP A 127 11.85 -3.30 3.30
C TRP A 127 10.84 -2.79 2.26
N LEU A 128 9.91 -1.92 2.63
CA LEU A 128 8.95 -1.35 1.68
C LEU A 128 9.63 -0.44 0.65
N GLU A 129 10.53 0.44 1.10
CA GLU A 129 11.27 1.37 0.25
C GLU A 129 12.05 0.64 -0.84
N THR A 130 12.77 -0.43 -0.49
CA THR A 130 13.54 -1.25 -1.45
C THR A 130 12.71 -1.92 -2.54
N HIS A 131 11.39 -2.02 -2.38
CA HIS A 131 10.49 -2.67 -3.33
C HIS A 131 9.49 -1.71 -4.00
N THR A 132 9.58 -0.41 -3.72
CA THR A 132 8.74 0.63 -4.37
C THR A 132 9.13 0.85 -5.84
N ASP A 133 10.43 0.80 -6.13
CA ASP A 133 10.97 0.97 -7.49
C ASP A 133 10.74 -0.26 -8.40
N GLY A 134 10.42 -1.41 -7.79
CA GLY A 134 10.41 -2.73 -8.44
C GLY A 134 9.07 -3.20 -8.97
N THR A 135 7.96 -2.49 -8.77
CA THR A 135 6.67 -2.94 -9.32
C THR A 135 6.66 -2.96 -10.87
N GLY A 136 7.72 -2.47 -11.53
CA GLY A 136 8.03 -2.72 -12.94
C GLY A 136 8.50 -4.14 -13.28
N ALA A 137 8.43 -5.11 -12.35
CA ALA A 137 8.54 -6.52 -12.71
C ALA A 137 7.32 -6.93 -13.55
N GLU A 138 7.49 -6.78 -14.85
CA GLU A 138 6.73 -7.45 -15.90
C GLU A 138 6.45 -8.90 -15.46
N HIS A 139 5.21 -9.17 -15.03
CA HIS A 139 4.70 -10.53 -15.12
C HIS A 139 4.35 -10.75 -16.60
N PRO A 140 5.05 -11.65 -17.31
CA PRO A 140 4.72 -12.03 -18.68
C PRO A 140 3.36 -12.73 -18.77
#